data_AF-A0A1S0UHC7-F1
#
_entry.id   AF-A0A1S0UHC7-F1
#
_cell.length_a   1.000
_cell.length_b   1.000
_cell.length_c   1.000
_cell.angle_alpha   90.00
_cell.angle_beta   90.00
_cell.angle_gamma   90.00
#
_symmetry.space_group_name_H-M   'P 1'
#
loop_
_entity.id
_entity.type
_entity.pdbx_description
1 polymer ?
#
loop_
_entity_poly.entity_id
_entity_poly.type
_entity_poly.pdbx_seq_one_letter_code
_entity_poly.pdbx_strand_id
1 'polypeptide(L)'
;MTLHTLSRVNEVYSALETRYALLSMTFRKYIDNDSCCFIAGKVLDEGFSVLRMLDSCVKRRVQPPETQESLRDIRDYSSMAMEYFEEQIAPALRIRDPLSLLCRSHSRYSLESLPNNFSSATLSDSVRSLCSIPSSNIVIGRNSNSPVTRNLDDFAKMNQWKRRTDEKVRRHERIIAEQDRVIREQSKAINSIIECMHQISSKISFNFMKELKAVEELSQPNSPPAGPSKKMKRLGKRKSNTALSRKDVKRN
;
A
#
# COMPACT_ATOMS: atom_id res chain seq x y z
N MET A 1 -13.10 -31.57 35.52
CA MET A 1 -14.18 -30.57 35.27
C MET A 1 -13.73 -29.34 34.45
N THR A 2 -12.46 -29.23 34.02
CA THR A 2 -11.92 -28.05 33.29
C THR A 2 -12.19 -28.04 31.79
N LEU A 3 -12.39 -29.20 31.15
CA LEU A 3 -12.65 -29.29 29.69
C LEU A 3 -13.92 -28.54 29.26
N HIS A 4 -14.98 -28.61 30.06
CA HIS A 4 -16.30 -28.04 29.72
C HIS A 4 -16.30 -26.50 29.71
N THR A 5 -15.45 -25.87 30.52
CA THR A 5 -15.38 -24.40 30.59
C THR A 5 -14.74 -23.82 29.33
N LEU A 6 -13.67 -24.44 28.84
CA LEU A 6 -13.00 -24.01 27.61
C LEU A 6 -13.88 -24.24 26.38
N SER A 7 -14.66 -25.33 26.33
CA SER A 7 -15.62 -25.58 25.24
C SER A 7 -16.62 -24.43 25.09
N ARG A 8 -17.23 -24.00 26.21
CA ARG A 8 -18.24 -22.93 26.20
C ARG A 8 -17.65 -21.57 25.85
N VAL A 9 -16.44 -21.27 26.31
CA VAL A 9 -15.73 -20.05 25.90
C VAL A 9 -15.45 -20.06 24.40
N ASN A 10 -14.97 -21.20 23.86
CA ASN A 10 -14.69 -21.36 22.43
C ASN A 10 -15.94 -21.18 21.58
N GLU A 11 -17.08 -21.76 21.98
CA GLU A 11 -18.37 -21.59 21.29
C GLU A 11 -18.77 -20.11 21.15
N VAL A 12 -18.58 -19.32 22.21
CA VAL A 12 -18.89 -17.88 22.18
C VAL A 12 -17.92 -17.14 21.25
N TYR A 13 -16.63 -17.46 21.27
CA TYR A 13 -15.67 -16.88 20.33
C TYR A 13 -16.01 -17.22 18.87
N SER A 14 -16.34 -18.47 18.57
CA SER A 14 -16.74 -18.89 17.22
C SER A 14 -18.02 -18.18 16.75
N ALA A 15 -18.98 -17.94 17.65
CA ALA A 15 -20.18 -17.17 17.34
C ALA A 15 -19.85 -15.71 17.00
N LEU A 16 -18.97 -15.06 17.77
CA LEU A 16 -18.49 -13.70 17.49
C LEU A 16 -17.74 -13.63 16.15
N GLU A 17 -16.81 -14.55 15.93
CA GLU A 17 -16.03 -14.64 14.70
C GLU A 17 -16.93 -14.75 13.47
N THR A 18 -17.95 -15.60 13.54
CA THR A 18 -18.92 -15.75 12.45
C THR A 18 -19.63 -14.43 12.13
N ARG A 19 -20.05 -13.67 13.15
CA ARG A 19 -20.71 -12.36 12.93
C ARG A 19 -19.76 -11.32 12.33
N TYR A 20 -18.52 -11.25 12.81
CA TYR A 20 -17.53 -10.33 12.27
C TYR A 20 -17.08 -10.70 10.86
N ALA A 21 -17.02 -11.99 10.53
CA ALA A 21 -16.75 -12.46 9.18
C ALA A 21 -17.86 -12.03 8.21
N LEU A 22 -19.13 -12.18 8.60
CA LEU A 22 -20.26 -11.73 7.78
C LEU A 22 -20.23 -10.22 7.53
N LEU A 23 -20.03 -9.40 8.58
CA LEU A 23 -19.89 -7.95 8.42
C LEU A 23 -18.72 -7.58 7.52
N SER A 24 -17.58 -8.27 7.71
CA SER A 24 -16.42 -8.10 6.84
C SER A 24 -16.77 -8.38 5.39
N MET A 25 -17.43 -9.50 5.10
CA MET A 25 -17.85 -9.86 3.74
C MET A 25 -18.78 -8.82 3.13
N THR A 26 -19.75 -8.30 3.89
CA THR A 26 -20.72 -7.30 3.41
C THR A 26 -20.03 -5.99 3.03
N PHE A 27 -19.08 -5.52 3.83
CA PHE A 27 -18.46 -4.22 3.64
C PHE A 27 -17.16 -4.26 2.81
N ARG A 28 -16.50 -5.42 2.71
CA ARG A 28 -15.16 -5.59 2.09
C ARG A 28 -15.03 -4.90 0.75
N LYS A 29 -15.97 -5.14 -0.17
CA LYS A 29 -15.90 -4.58 -1.53
C LYS A 29 -15.92 -3.05 -1.57
N TYR A 30 -16.52 -2.40 -0.57
CA TYR A 30 -16.58 -0.94 -0.51
C TYR A 30 -15.34 -0.35 0.15
N ILE A 31 -14.71 -1.10 1.06
CA ILE A 31 -13.44 -0.76 1.69
C ILE A 31 -12.32 -0.88 0.65
N ASP A 32 -12.24 -2.02 -0.03
CA ASP A 32 -11.17 -2.31 -1.01
C ASP A 32 -11.24 -1.37 -2.24
N ASN A 33 -12.42 -0.86 -2.57
CA ASN A 33 -12.62 0.12 -3.64
C ASN A 33 -12.50 1.59 -3.16
N ASP A 34 -12.08 1.84 -1.91
CA ASP A 34 -12.01 3.16 -1.28
C ASP A 34 -13.31 3.99 -1.33
N SER A 35 -14.46 3.32 -1.48
CA SER A 35 -15.78 3.97 -1.60
C SER A 35 -16.32 4.41 -0.23
N CYS A 36 -16.20 3.53 0.77
CA CYS A 36 -16.71 3.78 2.12
C CYS A 36 -16.13 2.79 3.13
N CYS A 37 -15.87 3.27 4.35
CA CYS A 37 -15.65 2.42 5.51
C CYS A 37 -16.80 2.64 6.50
N PHE A 38 -17.68 1.65 6.59
CA PHE A 38 -18.80 1.66 7.54
C PHE A 38 -18.47 0.83 8.77
N ILE A 39 -18.62 1.44 9.95
CA ILE A 39 -18.34 0.81 11.23
C ILE A 39 -19.64 0.72 12.02
N ALA A 40 -20.10 -0.50 12.28
CA ALA A 40 -21.28 -0.77 13.08
C ALA A 40 -20.96 -0.65 14.58
N GLY A 41 -20.93 0.58 15.10
CA GLY A 41 -20.52 0.88 16.49
C GLY A 41 -21.23 0.05 17.55
N LYS A 42 -22.56 -0.10 17.44
CA LYS A 42 -23.35 -0.89 18.40
C LYS A 42 -22.98 -2.38 18.41
N VAL A 43 -22.60 -2.95 17.26
CA VAL A 43 -22.10 -4.33 17.20
C VAL A 43 -20.78 -4.46 17.95
N LEU A 44 -19.88 -3.49 17.77
CA LEU A 44 -18.61 -3.46 18.47
C LEU A 44 -18.81 -3.33 19.98
N ASP A 45 -19.71 -2.47 20.43
CA ASP A 45 -19.97 -2.26 21.85
C ASP A 45 -20.40 -3.56 22.53
N GLU A 46 -21.35 -4.28 21.94
CA GLU A 46 -21.81 -5.56 22.48
C GLU A 46 -20.73 -6.65 22.36
N GLY A 47 -20.02 -6.71 21.24
CA GLY A 47 -18.91 -7.66 21.05
C GLY A 47 -17.80 -7.46 22.08
N PHE A 48 -17.39 -6.21 22.33
CA PHE A 48 -16.40 -5.90 23.37
C PHE A 48 -16.93 -6.19 24.77
N SER A 49 -18.23 -5.99 25.03
CA SER A 49 -18.86 -6.37 26.29
C SER A 49 -18.71 -7.87 26.56
N VAL A 50 -19.04 -8.71 25.57
CA VAL A 50 -18.87 -10.17 25.64
C VAL A 50 -17.40 -10.54 25.83
N LEU A 51 -16.49 -9.96 25.05
CA LEU A 51 -15.05 -10.25 25.16
C LEU A 51 -14.49 -9.93 26.54
N ARG A 52 -14.87 -8.79 27.15
CA ARG A 52 -14.45 -8.42 28.51
C ARG A 52 -14.98 -9.38 29.57
N MET A 53 -16.23 -9.82 29.41
CA MET A 53 -16.83 -10.83 30.29
C MET A 53 -16.09 -12.17 30.18
N LEU A 54 -15.81 -12.64 28.95
CA LEU A 54 -15.09 -13.89 28.72
C LEU A 54 -13.66 -13.84 29.31
N ASP A 55 -12.92 -12.74 29.08
CA ASP A 55 -11.58 -12.55 29.65
C ASP A 55 -11.61 -12.64 31.19
N SER A 56 -12.62 -12.03 31.82
CA SER A 56 -12.84 -12.08 33.26
C SER A 56 -13.17 -13.50 33.77
N CYS A 57 -13.86 -14.31 32.97
CA CYS A 57 -14.18 -15.70 33.28
C CYS A 57 -12.96 -16.61 33.13
N VAL A 58 -12.18 -16.45 32.05
CA VAL A 58 -10.95 -17.22 31.80
C VAL A 58 -9.93 -16.97 32.90
N LYS A 59 -9.69 -15.70 33.27
CA LYS A 59 -8.75 -15.34 34.36
C LYS A 59 -9.14 -15.94 35.70
N ARG A 60 -10.44 -15.95 36.02
CA ARG A 60 -10.95 -16.50 37.29
C ARG A 60 -11.21 -18.01 37.23
N ARG A 61 -11.03 -18.66 36.08
CA ARG A 61 -11.42 -20.07 35.83
C ARG A 61 -12.88 -20.36 36.21
N VAL A 62 -13.76 -19.40 35.94
CA VAL A 62 -15.21 -19.51 36.20
C VAL A 62 -15.94 -19.74 34.88
N GLN A 63 -17.02 -20.51 34.91
CA GLN A 63 -17.86 -20.71 33.74
C GLN A 63 -18.52 -19.39 33.32
N PRO A 64 -18.56 -19.04 32.02
CA PRO A 64 -19.30 -17.87 31.56
C PRO A 64 -20.78 -17.98 31.96
N PRO A 65 -21.39 -16.91 32.49
CA PRO A 65 -22.83 -16.84 32.68
C PRO A 65 -23.56 -16.99 31.33
N GLU A 66 -24.89 -17.05 31.34
CA GLU A 66 -25.66 -17.27 30.11
C GLU A 66 -25.38 -16.17 29.07
N THR A 67 -24.64 -16.51 28.02
CA THR A 67 -24.20 -15.59 26.95
C THR A 67 -25.19 -15.51 25.79
N GLN A 68 -26.31 -16.23 25.86
CA GLN A 68 -27.25 -16.38 24.76
C GLN A 68 -27.92 -15.06 24.40
N GLU A 69 -28.25 -14.24 25.40
CA GLU A 69 -28.83 -12.91 25.18
C GLU A 69 -27.85 -11.99 24.45
N SER A 70 -26.62 -11.84 24.97
CA SER A 70 -25.60 -11.00 24.33
C SER A 70 -25.23 -11.46 22.92
N LEU A 71 -25.19 -12.78 22.67
CA LEU A 71 -24.95 -13.31 21.32
C LEU A 71 -26.12 -13.08 20.37
N ARG A 72 -27.37 -13.11 20.87
CA ARG A 72 -28.56 -12.73 20.09
C ARG A 72 -28.51 -11.25 19.75
N ASP A 73 -28.19 -10.39 20.71
CA ASP A 73 -28.06 -8.95 20.48
C ASP A 73 -27.01 -8.66 19.41
N ILE A 74 -25.82 -9.26 19.50
CA ILE A 74 -24.77 -9.10 18.49
C ILE A 74 -25.26 -9.57 17.12
N ARG A 75 -26.01 -10.68 17.06
CA ARG A 75 -26.59 -11.14 15.80
C ARG A 75 -27.58 -10.10 15.26
N ASP A 76 -28.51 -9.65 16.07
CA ASP A 76 -29.60 -8.79 15.63
C ASP A 76 -29.05 -7.41 15.21
N TYR A 77 -28.14 -6.82 16.00
CA TYR A 77 -27.42 -5.59 15.62
C TYR A 77 -26.59 -5.76 14.35
N SER A 78 -25.91 -6.88 14.18
CA SER A 78 -25.12 -7.12 12.96
C SER A 78 -26.04 -7.26 11.74
N SER A 79 -27.21 -7.87 11.87
CA SER A 79 -28.18 -7.98 10.78
C SER A 79 -28.74 -6.61 10.42
N MET A 80 -29.16 -5.81 11.42
CA MET A 80 -29.60 -4.43 11.20
C MET A 80 -28.51 -3.57 10.57
N ALA A 81 -27.25 -3.75 10.95
CA ALA A 81 -26.14 -3.01 10.38
C ALA A 81 -25.91 -3.34 8.90
N MET A 82 -26.00 -4.61 8.53
CA MET A 82 -25.89 -5.04 7.13
C MET A 82 -27.06 -4.52 6.29
N GLU A 83 -28.29 -4.67 6.78
CA GLU A 83 -29.51 -4.19 6.12
C GLU A 83 -29.47 -2.67 5.93
N TYR A 84 -29.19 -1.90 6.98
CA TYR A 84 -29.06 -0.45 6.91
C TYR A 84 -27.98 -0.03 5.91
N PHE A 85 -26.86 -0.74 5.89
CA PHE A 85 -25.80 -0.45 4.94
C PHE A 85 -26.24 -0.72 3.50
N GLU A 86 -26.92 -1.83 3.24
CA GLU A 86 -27.39 -2.20 1.90
C GLU A 86 -28.52 -1.31 1.38
N GLU A 87 -29.45 -0.91 2.25
CA GLU A 87 -30.61 -0.11 1.88
C GLU A 87 -30.31 1.39 1.81
N GLN A 88 -29.52 1.91 2.74
CA GLN A 88 -29.36 3.36 2.92
C GLN A 88 -28.00 3.87 2.48
N ILE A 89 -26.92 3.13 2.76
CA ILE A 89 -25.55 3.61 2.49
C ILE A 89 -25.11 3.24 1.08
N ALA A 90 -25.12 1.94 0.74
CA ALA A 90 -24.63 1.42 -0.53
C ALA A 90 -25.26 2.09 -1.77
N PRO A 91 -26.58 2.38 -1.81
CA PRO A 91 -27.19 3.05 -2.96
C PRO A 91 -26.71 4.49 -3.11
N ALA A 92 -26.50 5.21 -1.99
CA ALA A 92 -25.98 6.57 -2.01
C ALA A 92 -24.54 6.65 -2.55
N LEU A 93 -23.74 5.61 -2.32
CA LEU A 93 -22.39 5.50 -2.88
C LEU A 93 -22.41 5.28 -4.40
N ARG A 94 -23.40 4.56 -4.93
CA ARG A 94 -23.54 4.28 -6.37
C ARG A 94 -24.00 5.50 -7.17
N ILE A 95 -24.85 6.36 -6.60
CA ILE A 95 -25.32 7.58 -7.27
C ILE A 95 -24.15 8.53 -7.63
N ARG A 96 -23.01 8.42 -6.94
CA ARG A 96 -21.80 9.18 -7.27
C ARG A 96 -21.03 8.66 -8.48
N ASP A 97 -21.38 7.50 -9.01
CA ASP A 97 -20.86 7.01 -10.28
C ASP A 97 -21.86 7.40 -11.40
N PRO A 98 -21.52 8.39 -12.26
CA PRO A 98 -22.40 8.90 -13.30
C PRO A 98 -22.88 7.83 -14.29
N LEU A 99 -22.18 6.68 -14.38
CA LEU A 99 -22.52 5.59 -15.30
C LEU A 99 -23.57 4.62 -14.72
N SER A 100 -23.81 4.64 -13.41
CA SER A 100 -24.74 3.70 -12.75
C SER A 100 -26.22 4.02 -12.96
N LEU A 101 -26.56 5.27 -13.32
CA LEU A 101 -27.94 5.70 -13.56
C LEU A 101 -28.50 5.20 -14.89
N LEU A 102 -27.66 4.88 -15.87
CA LEU A 102 -28.11 4.36 -17.18
C LEU A 102 -28.56 2.89 -17.09
N CYS A 103 -28.08 2.13 -16.10
CA CYS A 103 -28.36 0.70 -15.98
C CYS A 103 -29.62 0.37 -15.15
N ARG A 104 -30.24 1.34 -14.46
CA ARG A 104 -31.41 1.06 -13.59
C ARG A 104 -32.75 1.02 -14.35
N SER A 105 -32.78 1.40 -15.62
CA SER A 105 -34.03 1.45 -16.39
C SER A 105 -34.54 0.07 -16.83
N HIS A 106 -33.78 -1.01 -16.67
CA HIS A 106 -34.18 -2.37 -17.08
C HIS A 106 -33.89 -3.41 -15.98
N SER A 107 -34.58 -3.34 -14.83
CA SER A 107 -34.76 -4.55 -14.01
C SER A 107 -35.90 -4.40 -12.99
N ARG A 108 -37.12 -4.49 -13.49
CA ARG A 108 -38.23 -5.13 -12.76
C ARG A 108 -38.81 -6.11 -13.79
N TYR A 109 -39.07 -7.35 -13.35
CA TYR A 109 -39.55 -8.51 -14.12
C TYR A 109 -38.62 -9.02 -15.26
N SER A 110 -37.96 -10.17 -15.07
CA SER A 110 -38.25 -11.38 -15.85
C SER A 110 -37.34 -12.56 -15.48
N LEU A 111 -38.00 -13.73 -15.41
CA LEU A 111 -37.50 -15.07 -15.21
C LEU A 111 -36.92 -15.62 -16.53
N GLU A 112 -35.92 -16.51 -16.41
CA GLU A 112 -35.32 -17.43 -17.39
C GLU A 112 -34.69 -16.92 -18.72
N SER A 113 -33.57 -17.59 -19.03
CA SER A 113 -32.93 -17.84 -20.34
C SER A 113 -31.99 -16.78 -20.96
N LEU A 114 -30.73 -17.22 -21.14
CA LEU A 114 -29.73 -16.76 -22.13
C LEU A 114 -30.26 -17.03 -23.57
N PRO A 115 -29.72 -16.46 -24.70
CA PRO A 115 -28.33 -16.01 -24.85
C PRO A 115 -27.99 -14.83 -25.82
N ASN A 116 -26.71 -14.41 -25.73
CA ASN A 116 -25.79 -13.92 -26.77
C ASN A 116 -25.99 -12.57 -27.53
N ASN A 117 -24.87 -11.82 -27.56
CA ASN A 117 -24.25 -11.08 -28.68
C ASN A 117 -24.55 -9.60 -29.04
N PHE A 118 -23.43 -8.87 -29.09
CA PHE A 118 -22.97 -7.79 -30.00
C PHE A 118 -23.34 -6.29 -29.82
N SER A 119 -22.23 -5.53 -29.69
CA SER A 119 -21.85 -4.27 -30.38
C SER A 119 -22.18 -2.89 -29.79
N SER A 120 -21.09 -2.14 -29.58
CA SER A 120 -21.00 -0.68 -29.42
C SER A 120 -21.56 0.08 -30.62
N ALA A 121 -22.35 1.12 -30.35
CA ALA A 121 -22.30 2.38 -31.10
C ALA A 121 -23.05 3.49 -30.33
N THR A 122 -22.35 4.61 -30.16
CA THR A 122 -22.87 6.00 -30.14
C THR A 122 -23.97 6.37 -29.14
N LEU A 123 -23.68 7.35 -28.25
CA LEU A 123 -24.58 8.48 -27.94
C LEU A 123 -23.85 9.49 -27.04
N SER A 124 -22.96 10.26 -27.64
CA SER A 124 -22.58 11.58 -27.15
C SER A 124 -23.68 12.57 -27.54
N ASP A 125 -24.55 13.00 -26.60
CA ASP A 125 -25.12 14.37 -26.62
C ASP A 125 -26.05 14.79 -25.46
N SER A 126 -26.39 13.95 -24.47
CA SER A 126 -27.41 14.33 -23.46
C SER A 126 -26.91 14.76 -22.06
N VAL A 127 -25.66 15.24 -21.92
CA VAL A 127 -25.15 15.68 -20.59
C VAL A 127 -25.39 17.16 -20.26
N ARG A 128 -25.98 17.95 -21.16
CA ARG A 128 -26.18 19.41 -20.93
C ARG A 128 -27.54 19.78 -20.29
N SER A 129 -28.44 18.82 -20.04
CA SER A 129 -29.84 19.11 -19.70
C SER A 129 -30.36 18.58 -18.35
N LEU A 130 -29.50 18.32 -17.35
CA LEU A 130 -29.95 17.83 -16.03
C LEU A 130 -29.60 18.74 -14.84
N CYS A 131 -29.02 19.93 -15.05
CA CYS A 131 -28.76 20.87 -13.95
C CYS A 131 -29.97 21.71 -13.51
N SER A 132 -31.19 21.36 -13.92
CA SER A 132 -32.37 22.18 -13.61
C SER A 132 -33.62 21.33 -13.37
N ILE A 133 -33.77 20.72 -12.19
CA ILE A 133 -35.10 20.33 -11.66
C ILE A 133 -35.17 20.67 -10.15
N PRO A 134 -36.31 21.20 -9.67
CA PRO A 134 -36.40 22.10 -8.53
C PRO A 134 -36.71 21.42 -7.20
N SER A 135 -36.49 22.18 -6.12
CA SER A 135 -36.86 21.87 -4.75
C SER A 135 -38.32 21.41 -4.64
N SER A 136 -38.54 20.15 -4.25
CA SER A 136 -39.83 19.70 -3.73
C SER A 136 -39.63 18.95 -2.41
N ASN A 137 -40.44 19.36 -1.44
CA ASN A 137 -40.39 18.96 -0.04
C ASN A 137 -40.69 17.47 0.14
N ILE A 138 -39.74 16.72 0.68
CA ILE A 138 -40.03 15.41 1.30
C ILE A 138 -40.52 15.68 2.72
N VAL A 139 -41.83 15.53 2.94
CA VAL A 139 -42.43 15.49 4.27
C VAL A 139 -42.12 14.12 4.89
N ILE A 140 -41.13 14.09 5.78
CA ILE A 140 -40.87 12.94 6.66
C ILE A 140 -41.65 13.15 7.96
N GLY A 141 -42.58 12.25 8.25
CA GLY A 141 -43.32 12.21 9.50
C GLY A 141 -42.38 12.11 10.70
N ARG A 142 -42.42 13.12 11.56
CA ARG A 142 -41.66 13.21 12.82
C ARG A 142 -42.42 12.47 13.90
N ASN A 143 -41.74 11.53 14.57
CA ASN A 143 -41.93 11.32 16.00
C ASN A 143 -40.72 10.59 16.61
N SER A 144 -39.75 11.35 17.09
CA SER A 144 -38.89 11.04 18.24
C SER A 144 -37.91 12.20 18.45
N ASN A 145 -37.86 12.70 19.67
CA ASN A 145 -37.04 13.84 20.06
C ASN A 145 -35.56 13.42 20.09
N SER A 146 -34.79 13.73 19.04
CA SER A 146 -33.35 13.93 19.15
C SER A 146 -32.87 15.00 18.15
N PRO A 147 -31.99 15.92 18.54
CA PRO A 147 -31.52 16.99 17.65
C PRO A 147 -30.49 16.44 16.65
N VAL A 148 -30.96 16.05 15.47
CA VAL A 148 -30.11 15.79 14.28
C VAL A 148 -29.71 17.13 13.66
N THR A 149 -28.85 17.90 14.36
CA THR A 149 -28.24 19.13 13.83
C THR A 149 -26.74 19.20 14.10
N ARG A 150 -26.09 18.06 14.40
CA ARG A 150 -24.64 18.00 14.73
C ARG A 150 -23.70 17.62 13.59
N ASN A 151 -24.20 17.26 12.40
CA ASN A 151 -23.38 16.60 11.37
C ASN A 151 -22.62 17.52 10.38
N LEU A 152 -22.97 18.82 10.27
CA LEU A 152 -22.30 19.72 9.32
C LEU A 152 -20.97 20.27 9.86
N ASP A 153 -20.97 20.67 11.14
CA ASP A 153 -19.79 21.24 11.80
C ASP A 153 -18.66 20.22 11.96
N ASP A 154 -19.00 18.96 12.23
CA ASP A 154 -18.01 17.89 12.34
C ASP A 154 -17.42 17.50 10.97
N PHE A 155 -18.21 17.58 9.89
CA PHE A 155 -17.69 17.42 8.53
C PHE A 155 -16.76 18.57 8.12
N ALA A 156 -17.06 19.81 8.53
CA ALA A 156 -16.20 20.96 8.32
C ALA A 156 -14.86 20.83 9.06
N LYS A 157 -14.87 20.40 10.33
CA LYS A 157 -13.66 20.10 11.11
C LYS A 157 -12.83 18.99 10.50
N MET A 158 -13.47 17.92 10.03
CA MET A 158 -12.81 16.80 9.36
C MET A 158 -12.13 17.23 8.05
N ASN A 159 -12.82 18.01 7.21
CA ASN A 159 -12.24 18.56 5.98
C ASN A 159 -11.11 19.56 6.28
N GLN A 160 -11.18 20.30 7.38
CA GLN A 160 -10.09 21.16 7.83
C GLN A 160 -8.88 20.34 8.28
N TRP A 161 -9.08 19.25 9.02
CA TRP A 161 -8.00 18.35 9.44
C TRP A 161 -7.34 17.66 8.25
N LYS A 162 -8.14 17.14 7.30
CA LYS A 162 -7.66 16.60 6.02
C LYS A 162 -6.76 17.59 5.29
N ARG A 163 -7.22 18.83 5.09
CA ARG A 163 -6.41 19.90 4.44
C ARG A 163 -5.12 20.18 5.18
N ARG A 164 -5.12 20.23 6.52
CA ARG A 164 -3.91 20.46 7.32
C ARG A 164 -2.91 19.32 7.19
N THR A 165 -3.39 18.08 7.08
CA THR A 165 -2.56 16.90 6.85
C THR A 165 -1.97 16.92 5.44
N ASP A 166 -2.77 17.19 4.42
CA ASP A 166 -2.31 17.33 3.02
C ASP A 166 -1.25 18.45 2.90
N GLU A 167 -1.44 19.57 3.61
CA GLU A 167 -0.47 20.67 3.70
C GLU A 167 0.86 20.23 4.32
N LYS A 168 0.82 19.38 5.35
CA LYS A 168 2.03 18.82 5.98
C LYS A 168 2.74 17.88 5.03
N VAL A 169 2.01 16.98 4.37
CA VAL A 169 2.56 16.04 3.39
C VAL A 169 3.23 16.80 2.25
N ARG A 170 2.55 17.78 1.65
CA ARG A 170 3.10 18.60 0.56
C ARG A 170 4.34 19.40 0.95
N ARG A 171 4.46 19.79 2.22
CA ARG A 171 5.68 20.42 2.74
C ARG A 171 6.82 19.43 2.85
N HIS A 172 6.55 18.22 3.35
CA HIS A 172 7.57 17.17 3.45
C HIS A 172 8.05 16.73 2.06
N GLU A 173 7.13 16.58 1.08
CA GLU A 173 7.49 16.29 -0.31
C GLU A 173 8.45 17.33 -0.91
N ARG A 174 8.18 18.62 -0.65
CA ARG A 174 9.08 19.71 -1.09
C ARG A 174 10.46 19.64 -0.45
N ILE A 175 10.53 19.32 0.85
CA ILE A 175 11.81 19.17 1.56
C ILE A 175 12.59 17.98 1.01
N ILE A 176 11.92 16.85 0.78
CA ILE A 176 12.54 15.64 0.21
C ILE A 176 13.08 15.94 -1.19
N ALA A 177 12.29 16.59 -2.04
CA ALA A 177 12.73 16.96 -3.40
C ALA A 177 13.95 17.90 -3.39
N GLU A 178 14.02 18.82 -2.44
CA GLU A 178 15.18 19.71 -2.27
C GLU A 178 16.40 18.96 -1.74
N GLN A 179 16.22 18.06 -0.77
CA GLN A 179 17.31 17.20 -0.29
C GLN A 179 17.87 16.33 -1.42
N ASP A 180 17.02 15.76 -2.26
CA ASP A 180 17.43 15.00 -3.45
C ASP A 180 18.23 15.87 -4.44
N ARG A 181 17.86 17.15 -4.60
CA ARG A 181 18.63 18.10 -5.43
C ARG A 181 20.02 18.34 -4.86
N VAL A 182 20.11 18.60 -3.55
CA VAL A 182 21.39 18.84 -2.86
C VAL A 182 22.30 17.61 -2.94
N ILE A 183 21.75 16.40 -2.73
CA ILE A 183 22.51 15.14 -2.85
C ILE A 183 23.09 14.97 -4.26
N ARG A 184 22.33 15.30 -5.31
CA ARG A 184 22.82 15.24 -6.69
C ARG A 184 23.95 16.24 -6.94
N GLU A 185 23.81 17.46 -6.43
CA GLU A 185 24.85 18.50 -6.57
C GLU A 185 26.13 18.12 -5.83
N GLN A 186 26.02 17.62 -4.60
CA GLN A 186 27.16 17.12 -3.83
C GLN A 186 27.84 15.95 -4.53
N SER A 187 27.06 15.00 -5.06
CA SER A 187 27.57 13.85 -5.81
C SER A 187 28.35 14.30 -7.06
N LYS A 188 27.87 15.33 -7.76
CA LYS A 188 28.57 15.93 -8.91
C LYS A 188 29.89 16.59 -8.48
N ALA A 189 29.89 17.33 -7.37
CA ALA A 189 31.10 17.96 -6.84
C ALA A 189 32.15 16.92 -6.43
N ILE A 190 31.73 15.84 -5.76
CA ILE A 190 32.61 14.72 -5.38
C ILE A 190 33.24 14.07 -6.61
N ASN A 191 32.46 13.80 -7.66
CA ASN A 191 32.99 13.22 -8.89
C ASN A 191 34.03 14.13 -9.56
N SER A 192 33.80 15.44 -9.56
CA SER A 192 34.79 16.40 -10.07
C SER A 192 36.09 16.40 -9.26
N ILE A 193 36.01 16.28 -7.93
CA ILE A 193 37.19 16.15 -7.06
C ILE A 193 37.96 14.85 -7.39
N ILE A 194 37.24 13.73 -7.56
CA ILE A 194 37.84 12.44 -7.93
C ILE A 194 38.60 12.55 -9.26
N GLU A 195 38.00 13.18 -10.28
CA GLU A 195 38.66 13.41 -11.57
C GLU A 195 39.92 14.27 -11.43
N CYS A 196 39.84 15.36 -10.66
CA CYS A 196 40.99 16.23 -10.39
C CYS A 196 42.13 15.46 -9.70
N MET A 197 41.79 14.65 -8.70
CA MET A 197 42.76 13.78 -8.02
C MET A 197 43.42 12.80 -8.97
N HIS A 198 42.66 12.11 -9.82
CA HIS A 198 43.22 11.21 -10.82
C HIS A 198 44.19 11.94 -11.77
N GLN A 199 43.84 13.14 -12.24
CA GLN A 199 44.73 13.93 -13.08
C GLN A 199 46.02 14.32 -12.37
N ILE A 200 45.95 14.72 -11.09
CA ILE A 200 47.12 15.07 -10.28
C ILE A 200 48.01 13.83 -10.12
N SER A 201 47.45 12.68 -9.74
CA SER A 201 48.20 11.43 -9.62
C SER A 201 48.88 11.04 -10.93
N SER A 202 48.19 11.12 -12.06
CA SER A 202 48.77 10.85 -13.38
C SER A 202 49.93 11.80 -13.71
N LYS A 203 49.80 13.10 -13.41
CA LYS A 203 50.87 14.08 -13.64
C LYS A 203 52.09 13.81 -12.75
N ILE A 204 51.88 13.48 -11.49
CA ILE A 204 52.98 13.12 -10.55
C ILE A 204 53.70 11.88 -11.06
N SER A 205 52.97 10.81 -11.39
CA SER A 205 53.57 9.57 -11.93
C SER A 205 54.33 9.82 -13.23
N PHE A 206 53.78 10.63 -14.14
CA PHE A 206 54.44 10.99 -15.39
C PHE A 206 55.76 11.75 -15.16
N ASN A 207 55.75 12.76 -14.27
CA ASN A 207 56.96 13.51 -13.94
C ASN A 207 58.03 12.62 -13.30
N PHE A 208 57.64 11.74 -12.37
CA PHE A 208 58.56 10.81 -11.73
C PHE A 208 59.19 9.83 -12.72
N MET A 209 58.39 9.28 -13.65
CA MET A 209 58.92 8.40 -14.71
C MET A 209 59.86 9.15 -15.67
N LYS A 210 59.57 10.42 -15.97
CA LYS A 210 60.44 11.25 -16.80
C LYS A 210 61.79 11.53 -16.11
N GLU A 211 61.77 11.85 -14.81
CA GLU A 211 63.00 12.03 -14.01
C GLU A 211 63.81 10.73 -13.94
N LEU A 212 63.18 9.59 -13.65
CA LEU A 212 63.87 8.30 -13.62
C LEU A 212 64.57 7.98 -14.95
N LYS A 213 63.88 8.22 -16.08
CA LYS A 213 64.46 7.99 -17.40
C LYS A 213 65.63 8.93 -17.72
N ALA A 214 65.53 10.19 -17.31
CA ALA A 214 66.62 11.17 -17.48
C ALA A 214 67.85 10.83 -16.64
N VAL A 215 67.66 10.28 -15.44
CA VAL A 215 68.76 9.80 -14.58
C VAL A 215 69.38 8.52 -15.14
N GLU A 216 68.58 7.61 -15.70
CA GLU A 216 69.07 6.37 -16.31
C GLU A 216 69.90 6.65 -17.59
N GLU A 217 69.49 7.63 -18.41
CA GLU A 217 70.25 8.08 -19.60
C GLU A 217 71.60 8.74 -19.25
N LEU A 218 71.77 9.32 -18.05
CA LEU A 218 73.05 9.87 -17.57
C LEU A 218 74.00 8.81 -16.98
N SER A 219 73.52 7.58 -16.76
CA SER A 219 74.24 6.51 -16.05
C SER A 219 74.88 5.45 -16.95
N GLN A 220 74.76 5.56 -18.28
CA GLN A 220 75.40 4.58 -19.18
C GLN A 220 76.94 4.69 -19.13
N PRO A 221 77.68 3.61 -18.78
CA PRO A 221 79.11 3.56 -18.95
C PRO A 221 79.43 3.25 -20.42
N ASN A 222 80.14 4.16 -21.08
CA ASN A 222 80.77 3.91 -22.37
C ASN A 222 81.72 2.70 -22.28
N SER A 223 81.41 1.59 -22.98
CA SER A 223 82.43 0.62 -23.43
C SER A 223 81.97 -0.22 -24.64
N PRO A 224 82.90 -0.67 -25.52
CA PRO A 224 82.62 -1.10 -26.91
C PRO A 224 82.25 -2.61 -27.05
N PRO A 225 81.88 -3.08 -28.26
CA PRO A 225 81.19 -4.37 -28.44
C PRO A 225 82.16 -5.56 -28.52
N ALA A 226 81.79 -6.68 -27.89
CA ALA A 226 82.41 -7.98 -28.14
C ALA A 226 81.34 -9.08 -28.30
N GLY A 227 81.48 -9.85 -29.37
CA GLY A 227 80.48 -10.78 -29.91
C GLY A 227 80.39 -12.17 -29.25
N PRO A 228 80.01 -13.22 -30.02
CA PRO A 228 78.91 -14.10 -29.64
C PRO A 228 79.36 -15.42 -28.98
N SER A 229 78.54 -15.99 -28.08
CA SER A 229 78.77 -17.32 -27.52
C SER A 229 77.49 -18.10 -27.20
N LYS A 230 77.13 -18.96 -28.16
CA LYS A 230 76.62 -20.35 -28.07
C LYS A 230 75.56 -20.74 -27.01
N LYS A 231 74.37 -21.04 -27.55
CA LYS A 231 73.48 -22.22 -27.34
C LYS A 231 73.55 -23.00 -26.01
N MET A 232 72.37 -23.17 -25.39
CA MET A 232 71.88 -24.50 -24.99
C MET A 232 70.34 -24.54 -24.95
N LYS A 233 69.77 -25.50 -25.71
CA LYS A 233 68.36 -25.90 -25.70
C LYS A 233 68.05 -26.67 -24.41
N ARG A 234 66.89 -26.42 -23.78
CA ARG A 234 66.02 -27.49 -23.29
C ARG A 234 64.54 -27.13 -23.38
N LEU A 235 63.80 -28.17 -23.76
CA LEU A 235 62.41 -28.28 -24.16
C LEU A 235 61.49 -28.39 -22.93
N GLY A 236 60.29 -27.80 -22.96
CA GLY A 236 59.30 -28.00 -21.91
C GLY A 236 57.95 -27.32 -22.17
N LYS A 237 57.09 -27.97 -22.94
CA LYS A 237 55.66 -27.65 -23.10
C LYS A 237 54.96 -27.59 -21.73
N ARG A 238 54.19 -26.52 -21.46
CA ARG A 238 52.85 -26.64 -20.87
C ARG A 238 52.04 -25.36 -21.08
N LYS A 239 50.99 -25.48 -21.90
CA LYS A 239 49.85 -24.57 -21.97
C LYS A 239 49.00 -24.79 -20.70
N SER A 240 48.58 -23.71 -20.07
CA SER A 240 47.35 -23.68 -19.27
C SER A 240 46.78 -22.28 -19.29
N ASN A 241 45.77 -22.09 -20.16
CA ASN A 241 44.84 -20.98 -20.08
C ASN A 241 43.98 -21.18 -18.82
N THR A 242 43.78 -20.12 -18.05
CA THR A 242 42.73 -20.10 -17.01
C THR A 242 41.89 -18.86 -17.23
N ALA A 243 40.89 -18.98 -18.09
CA ALA A 243 39.72 -18.12 -18.08
C ALA A 243 38.75 -18.73 -17.05
N LEU A 244 38.49 -18.00 -15.95
CA LEU A 244 37.48 -18.37 -14.97
C LEU A 244 36.30 -17.41 -15.09
N SER A 245 35.21 -17.93 -15.64
CA SER A 245 33.88 -17.35 -15.67
C SER A 245 33.34 -17.23 -14.24
N ARG A 246 32.91 -16.02 -13.83
CA ARG A 246 32.06 -15.84 -12.65
C ARG A 246 30.61 -15.80 -13.11
N LYS A 247 29.85 -16.78 -12.62
CA LYS A 247 28.41 -16.92 -12.74
C LYS A 247 27.71 -15.83 -11.94
N ASP A 248 26.78 -15.14 -12.59
CA ASP A 248 25.72 -14.40 -11.93
C ASP A 248 24.76 -15.38 -11.24
N VAL A 249 24.67 -15.26 -9.92
CA VAL A 249 23.59 -15.80 -9.12
C VAL A 249 23.00 -14.61 -8.38
N LYS A 250 21.80 -14.18 -8.76
CA LYS A 250 20.92 -13.54 -7.78
C LYS A 250 19.48 -13.99 -7.98
N ARG A 251 18.99 -14.55 -6.88
CA ARG A 251 17.67 -15.10 -6.60
C ARG A 251 16.93 -14.06 -5.75
N ASN A 252 15.61 -14.07 -5.90
CA ASN A 252 14.56 -13.33 -5.18
C ASN A 252 14.33 -11.89 -5.62
#